data_AF-A0A9P6NPH2-F1
#
_entry.id   AF-A0A9P6NPH2-F1
#
_cell.length_a   1.000
_cell.length_b   1.000
_cell.length_c   1.000
_cell.angle_alpha   90.00
_cell.angle_beta   90.00
_cell.angle_gamma   90.00
#
_symmetry.space_group_name_H-M   'P 1'
#
loop_
_entity.id
_entity.type
_entity.pdbx_description
1 polymer ?
#
loop_
_entity_poly.entity_id
_entity_poly.type
_entity_poly.pdbx_seq_one_letter_code
_entity_poly.pdbx_strand_id
1 'polypeptide(L)'
;MHKVAGYVSHSANFYCSWCWACLDNIEDMKIEKLRTKLEVIEASEASKAATTLSLKDDIFRETGIWWSKINQLLYCDPVLNLPIGIMHNWFEGVLHQHF
;
A
#
# COMPACT_ATOMS: atom_id res chain seq x y z
N MET A 1 6.75 -1.06 11.00
CA MET A 1 6.95 0.19 10.24
C MET A 1 6.10 0.13 8.98
N HIS A 2 5.02 0.89 8.91
CA HIS A 2 4.12 0.92 7.75
C HIS A 2 4.72 1.80 6.67
N LYS A 3 4.66 1.37 5.41
CA LYS A 3 5.08 2.24 4.31
C LYS A 3 4.07 3.39 4.17
N VAL A 4 4.56 4.53 3.71
CA VAL A 4 3.83 5.81 3.57
C VAL A 4 2.48 5.66 2.83
N ALA A 5 2.37 4.72 1.88
CA ALA A 5 1.13 4.44 1.13
C ALA A 5 0.23 3.34 1.74
N GLY A 6 0.47 2.91 2.99
CA GLY A 6 -0.34 1.88 3.65
C GLY A 6 0.07 0.44 3.31
N TYR A 7 1.12 0.25 2.50
CA TYR A 7 1.67 -1.08 2.27
C TYR A 7 2.38 -1.63 3.51
N VAL A 8 2.30 -2.94 3.58
CA VAL A 8 2.76 -3.75 4.68
C VAL A 8 4.25 -4.07 4.56
N SER A 9 4.81 -4.60 5.65
CA SER A 9 6.21 -5.03 5.68
C SER A 9 6.45 -6.23 4.76
N HIS A 10 7.72 -6.54 4.54
CA HIS A 10 8.17 -7.71 3.78
C HIS A 10 7.70 -9.05 4.36
N SER A 11 7.27 -9.08 5.63
CA SER A 11 6.82 -10.28 6.33
C SER A 11 5.33 -10.59 6.15
N ALA A 12 4.60 -9.80 5.37
CA ALA A 12 3.19 -10.04 5.08
C ALA A 12 3.01 -11.03 3.94
N ASN A 13 1.81 -11.63 3.87
CA ASN A 13 1.48 -12.60 2.82
C ASN A 13 1.67 -12.02 1.42
N PHE A 14 1.21 -10.79 1.18
CA PHE A 14 1.54 -10.02 -0.01
C PHE A 14 2.59 -8.95 0.29
N TYR A 15 3.85 -9.28 0.07
CA TYR A 15 4.99 -8.43 0.44
C TYR A 15 5.30 -7.35 -0.62
N CYS A 16 4.88 -7.57 -1.87
CA CYS A 16 5.14 -6.66 -2.97
C CYS A 16 4.08 -5.55 -3.06
N SER A 17 4.55 -4.32 -3.24
CA SER A 17 3.68 -3.16 -3.44
C SER A 17 3.27 -2.94 -4.90
N TRP A 18 3.96 -3.57 -5.85
CA TRP A 18 3.69 -3.45 -7.29
C TRP A 18 2.80 -4.56 -7.84
N CYS A 19 2.94 -5.77 -7.31
CA CYS A 19 2.21 -6.94 -7.78
C CYS A 19 1.61 -7.74 -6.63
N TRP A 20 0.81 -8.74 -7.00
CA TRP A 20 0.16 -9.68 -6.08
C TRP A 20 1.06 -10.87 -5.71
N ALA A 21 2.38 -10.68 -5.64
CA ALA A 21 3.32 -11.72 -5.24
C ALA A 21 3.07 -12.17 -3.78
N CYS A 22 2.86 -13.47 -3.61
CA CYS A 22 2.62 -14.11 -2.33
C CYS A 22 3.92 -14.64 -1.73
N LEU A 23 4.07 -14.54 -0.42
CA LEU A 23 5.23 -15.04 0.32
C LEU A 23 5.40 -16.56 0.15
N ASP A 24 4.30 -17.30 0.03
CA ASP A 24 4.31 -18.75 -0.21
C ASP A 24 5.00 -19.14 -1.53
N ASN A 25 4.98 -18.24 -2.52
CA ASN A 25 5.58 -18.44 -3.84
C ASN A 25 6.84 -17.58 -4.03
N ILE A 26 7.50 -17.16 -2.96
CA ILE A 26 8.68 -16.29 -3.06
C ILE A 26 9.83 -16.94 -3.83
N GLU A 27 9.91 -18.28 -3.82
CA GLU A 27 10.92 -19.07 -4.53
C GLU A 27 10.82 -18.93 -6.05
N ASP A 28 9.63 -18.66 -6.59
CA ASP A 28 9.43 -18.44 -8.02
C ASP A 28 10.13 -17.17 -8.51
N MET A 29 10.36 -16.19 -7.62
CA MET A 29 10.96 -14.89 -7.90
C MET A 29 10.40 -14.20 -9.17
N LYS A 30 9.11 -14.38 -9.42
CA LYS A 30 8.40 -13.83 -10.59
C LYS A 30 7.58 -12.62 -10.22
N ILE A 31 7.43 -11.72 -11.19
CA ILE A 31 6.47 -10.63 -11.09
C ILE A 31 5.09 -11.20 -11.40
N GLU A 32 4.27 -11.27 -10.37
CA GLU A 32 2.85 -11.60 -10.50
C GLU A 32 2.05 -10.47 -11.16
N LYS A 33 0.73 -10.68 -11.32
CA LYS A 33 -0.20 -9.65 -11.79
C LYS A 33 0.06 -8.32 -11.07
N LEU A 34 0.26 -7.26 -11.84
CA LEU A 34 0.41 -5.91 -11.30
C LEU A 34 -0.87 -5.47 -10.61
N ARG A 35 -0.70 -4.78 -9.48
CA ARG A 35 -1.80 -4.08 -8.80
C ARG A 35 -2.23 -2.89 -9.63
N THR A 36 -3.51 -2.58 -9.60
CA THR A 36 -4.02 -1.33 -10.16
C THR A 36 -4.26 -0.29 -9.07
N LYS A 37 -4.20 0.99 -9.45
CA LYS A 37 -4.54 2.10 -8.54
C LYS A 37 -5.93 1.92 -7.90
N LEU A 38 -6.92 1.50 -8.69
CA LEU A 38 -8.28 1.29 -8.21
C LEU A 38 -8.35 0.17 -7.16
N GLU A 39 -7.74 -0.99 -7.44
CA GLU A 39 -7.67 -2.11 -6.49
C GLU A 39 -7.06 -1.66 -5.14
N VAL A 40 -6.02 -0.81 -5.17
CA VAL A 40 -5.37 -0.32 -3.95
C VAL A 40 -6.23 0.68 -3.20
N ILE A 41 -6.91 1.59 -3.90
CA ILE A 41 -7.81 2.58 -3.29
C ILE A 41 -9.02 1.88 -2.66
N GLU A 42 -9.62 0.92 -3.36
CA GLU A 42 -10.75 0.14 -2.84
C GLU A 42 -10.38 -0.64 -1.58
N ALA A 43 -9.23 -1.33 -1.58
CA ALA A 43 -8.73 -2.03 -0.39
C ALA A 43 -8.44 -1.06 0.77
N SER A 44 -7.86 0.10 0.47
CA SER A 44 -7.58 1.15 1.46
C SER A 44 -8.85 1.72 2.08
N GLU A 45 -9.89 2.01 1.29
CA GLU A 45 -11.18 2.49 1.81
C GLU A 45 -11.95 1.38 2.53
N ALA A 46 -11.86 0.12 2.10
CA ALA A 46 -12.41 -1.03 2.82
C ALA A 46 -11.76 -1.18 4.21
N SER A 47 -10.43 -1.07 4.28
CA SER A 47 -9.66 -1.07 5.54
C SER A 47 -10.07 0.09 6.47
N LYS A 48 -10.44 1.24 5.91
CA LYS A 48 -10.95 2.40 6.67
C LYS A 48 -12.36 2.18 7.20
N ALA A 49 -13.24 1.62 6.37
CA ALA A 49 -14.64 1.36 6.68
C ALA A 49 -14.80 0.21 7.70
N ALA A 50 -13.79 -0.64 7.82
CA ALA A 50 -13.75 -1.72 8.80
C ALA A 50 -13.90 -1.20 10.24
N THR A 51 -14.97 -1.62 10.91
CA THR A 51 -15.32 -1.20 12.27
C THR A 51 -14.64 -2.00 13.36
N THR A 52 -14.19 -3.22 13.07
CA THR A 52 -13.49 -4.09 14.02
C THR A 52 -12.05 -4.29 13.63
N LEU A 53 -11.21 -4.56 14.64
CA LEU A 53 -9.80 -4.91 14.41
C LEU A 53 -9.68 -6.21 13.60
N SER A 54 -10.54 -7.20 13.89
CA SER A 54 -10.55 -8.47 13.15
C SER A 54 -10.81 -8.28 11.66
N LEU A 55 -11.76 -7.42 11.28
CA LEU A 55 -12.07 -7.17 9.87
C LEU A 55 -10.91 -6.44 9.17
N LYS A 56 -10.20 -5.56 9.88
CA LYS A 56 -8.98 -4.92 9.36
C LYS A 56 -7.88 -5.94 9.14
N ASP A 57 -7.70 -6.87 10.07
CA ASP A 57 -6.70 -7.94 9.96
C ASP A 57 -7.03 -8.92 8.82
N ASP A 58 -8.30 -9.21 8.58
CA ASP A 58 -8.75 -10.03 7.46
C ASP A 58 -8.47 -9.32 6.11
N ILE A 59 -8.89 -8.06 5.96
CA ILE A 59 -8.59 -7.24 4.78
C ILE A 59 -7.08 -7.12 4.58
N PHE A 60 -6.33 -6.95 5.67
CA PHE A 60 -4.88 -6.92 5.65
C PHE A 60 -4.28 -8.23 5.13
N ARG A 61 -4.79 -9.39 5.57
CA ARG A 61 -4.29 -10.69 5.13
C ARG A 61 -4.58 -10.94 3.65
N GLU A 62 -5.73 -10.47 3.17
CA GLU A 62 -6.17 -10.64 1.79
C GLU A 62 -5.50 -9.66 0.83
N THR A 63 -5.27 -8.41 1.25
CA THR A 63 -4.84 -7.34 0.33
C THR A 63 -3.41 -6.85 0.58
N GLY A 64 -2.91 -6.99 1.80
CA GLY A 64 -1.65 -6.38 2.22
C GLY A 64 -1.67 -4.86 2.24
N ILE A 65 -2.85 -4.23 2.39
CA ILE A 65 -3.03 -2.78 2.34
C ILE A 65 -3.80 -2.29 3.56
N TRP A 66 -3.30 -1.21 4.16
CA TRP A 66 -3.98 -0.41 5.16
C TRP A 66 -4.45 0.92 4.58
N TRP A 67 -5.42 1.53 5.25
CA TRP A 67 -5.77 2.91 4.95
C TRP A 67 -4.60 3.87 5.19
N SER A 68 -4.31 4.70 4.19
CA SER A 68 -3.40 5.85 4.29
C SER A 68 -4.01 7.06 3.59
N LYS A 69 -3.75 8.25 4.14
CA LYS A 69 -4.23 9.53 3.57
C LYS A 69 -3.71 9.75 2.13
N ILE A 70 -2.55 9.21 1.80
CA ILE A 70 -1.94 9.36 0.46
C ILE A 70 -2.72 8.65 -0.63
N ASN A 71 -3.43 7.56 -0.30
CA ASN A 71 -4.28 6.85 -1.26
C ASN A 71 -5.48 7.70 -1.73
N GLN A 72 -5.77 8.82 -1.05
CA GLN A 72 -6.84 9.75 -1.42
C GLN A 72 -6.37 10.87 -2.37
N LEU A 73 -5.06 11.00 -2.61
CA LEU A 73 -4.53 12.05 -3.47
C LEU A 73 -4.75 11.68 -4.93
N LEU A 74 -5.60 12.43 -5.64
CA LEU A 74 -5.98 12.15 -7.04
C LEU A 74 -4.76 12.06 -7.98
N TYR A 75 -3.74 12.89 -7.74
CA TYR A 75 -2.52 12.93 -8.54
C TYR A 75 -1.50 11.84 -8.18
N CYS A 76 -1.70 11.11 -7.09
CA CYS A 76 -0.80 10.04 -6.67
C CYS A 76 -1.33 8.69 -7.14
N ASP A 77 -0.49 7.90 -7.80
CA ASP A 77 -0.72 6.47 -7.98
C ASP A 77 0.08 5.71 -6.91
N PRO A 78 -0.55 5.05 -5.93
CA PRO A 78 0.17 4.37 -4.86
C PRO A 78 0.99 3.17 -5.35
N VAL A 79 0.66 2.60 -6.52
CA VAL A 79 1.40 1.49 -7.13
C VAL A 79 2.64 2.03 -7.86
N LEU A 80 2.46 3.05 -8.71
CA LEU A 80 3.53 3.55 -9.58
C LEU A 80 4.42 4.62 -8.93
N ASN A 81 3.88 5.40 -7.98
CA ASN A 81 4.61 6.50 -7.32
C ASN A 81 5.21 6.10 -5.96
N LEU A 82 5.44 4.79 -5.77
CA LEU A 82 6.00 4.24 -4.55
C LEU A 82 7.37 4.87 -4.21
N PRO A 83 7.62 5.14 -2.92
CA PRO A 83 7.76 6.45 -2.33
C PRO A 83 9.21 6.98 -2.44
N ILE A 84 9.95 6.70 -3.52
CA ILE A 84 11.28 7.34 -3.70
C ILE A 84 11.07 8.85 -3.86
N GLY A 85 10.14 9.26 -4.74
CA GLY A 85 9.80 10.68 -4.91
C GLY A 85 9.12 11.30 -3.69
N ILE A 86 8.22 10.57 -3.02
CA ILE A 86 7.51 11.09 -1.85
C ILE A 86 8.42 11.18 -0.62
N MET A 87 9.25 10.17 -0.35
CA MET A 87 10.22 10.25 0.75
C MET A 87 11.24 11.35 0.47
N HIS A 88 11.72 11.50 -0.76
CA HIS A 88 12.64 12.58 -1.12
C HIS A 88 12.00 13.95 -0.88
N ASN A 89 10.80 14.20 -1.43
CA ASN A 89 10.09 15.47 -1.25
C ASN A 89 9.67 15.74 0.20
N TRP A 90 9.49 14.69 1.00
CA TRP A 90 9.23 14.79 2.44
C TRP A 90 10.50 15.13 3.22
N PHE A 91 11.63 14.48 2.92
CA PHE A 91 12.93 14.78 3.53
C PHE A 91 13.47 16.16 3.12
N GLU A 92 13.18 16.61 1.89
CA GLU A 92 13.51 17.95 1.40
C GLU A 92 12.53 19.04 1.90
N GLY A 93 11.47 18.65 2.60
CA GLY A 93 10.51 19.56 3.22
C GLY A 93 9.53 20.26 2.27
N VAL A 94 9.51 19.87 0.98
CA VAL A 94 8.63 20.43 -0.06
C VAL A 94 7.15 20.16 0.25
N LEU A 95 6.84 19.07 0.96
CA LEU A 95 5.48 18.69 1.32
C LEU A 95 4.98 19.28 2.66
N HIS A 96 5.78 20.07 3.39
CA HIS A 96 5.34 20.64 4.68
C HIS A 96 4.22 21.69 4.58
N GLN A 97 3.89 22.18 3.38
CA GLN A 97 2.94 23.28 3.18
C GLN A 97 1.52 22.85 2.80
N HIS A 98 1.23 21.55 2.76
CA HIS A 98 -0.09 21.02 2.41
C HIS A 98 -0.59 20.09 3.54
N PHE A 99 -1.03 20.67 4.66
CA PHE A 99 -1.70 19.97 5.76
C PHE A 99 -3.16 20.44 5.90
#